data_AF-A0A5C0ZIE7-F1
#
_entry.id   AF-A0A5C0ZIE7-F1
#
_cell.length_a   1.000
_cell.length_b   1.000
_cell.length_c   1.000
_cell.angle_alpha   90.00
_cell.angle_beta   90.00
_cell.angle_gamma   90.00
#
_symmetry.space_group_name_H-M   'P 1'
#
loop_
_entity.id
_entity.type
_entity.pdbx_description
1 polymer ?
#
loop_
_entity_poly.entity_id
_entity_poly.type
_entity_poly.pdbx_seq_one_letter_code
_entity_poly.pdbx_strand_id
1 'polypeptide(L)'
;MKKTVLVVASVLCLAACKQVEMNAPNDSAKAASLQAAPNLALLASGNPFKVLSFNVRHHDDSDPQSIDERKGSIRQIIVDSAPDVFGVQEFSDDSFETWFRVQMADLGYGEYYDTRITGTPKAIFFKNVRFSLQRSGTSRLGASPIINTATWVVLQDKITSNRYFISNSHWQYDSQAIRIENAKALAALVKQENTDNLPVIVFGDFNAKPGTTEILNLKNELDVVDALGDSSGDYTFHGWDATGSSKLDWIMSDRSMAFTSSRVITTSYNGYWPSDHWPIIATYVPCIFGGPHNDVNGKSSSAGTNFYFADVNGDGKQDKIYWNPTYDSGRPQVFLSNGDGTFAASAIAHAAGTSSLSTSRYHYADVNGDGKADQILWDPNLNAGHTRVYLATTGGNFSSTVVDNPEGTSAGKTTVFHFADVNGDGKADKIYWNSTFDSGKTRVYLATSGGNFSGMVVNGSEGASTTAGTTFYYADVNGDGKADKMLWHPSLNAGKTMVYLSDGDGTFTASSAFSNSGATSVSASTTFYFADINGDGRADKIYWRPDLYLGKIKAYYSTTGNTFDGPIYSLRGTSQSANTNFYYADITGDGKADQIRWDYAENEGNLRNYFAK
;
A
#
# COMPACT_ATOMS: atom_id res chain seq x y z
N MET A 1 -6.70 62.95 -43.64
CA MET A 1 -5.76 61.81 -43.65
C MET A 1 -5.69 61.19 -42.25
N LYS A 2 -5.63 59.85 -42.16
CA LYS A 2 -5.35 59.03 -40.95
C LYS A 2 -6.09 59.36 -39.62
N LYS A 3 -7.23 58.67 -39.47
CA LYS A 3 -7.73 57.88 -38.31
C LYS A 3 -7.91 58.60 -36.94
N THR A 4 -9.11 58.87 -36.37
CA THR A 4 -10.36 58.06 -36.13
C THR A 4 -10.20 57.08 -34.96
N VAL A 5 -11.07 56.94 -33.93
CA VAL A 5 -12.17 57.73 -33.29
C VAL A 5 -12.69 56.95 -32.04
N LEU A 6 -13.21 57.62 -31.00
CA LEU A 6 -14.28 57.23 -30.02
C LEU A 6 -14.16 58.21 -28.80
N VAL A 7 -15.13 59.02 -28.35
CA VAL A 7 -16.59 58.88 -28.09
C VAL A 7 -16.84 57.92 -26.90
N VAL A 8 -16.89 58.35 -25.63
CA VAL A 8 -17.80 59.26 -24.86
C VAL A 8 -18.88 58.49 -24.07
N ALA A 9 -19.16 58.99 -22.85
CA ALA A 9 -20.24 58.70 -21.89
C ALA A 9 -19.81 57.91 -20.63
N SER A 10 -20.30 58.17 -19.42
CA SER A 10 -20.99 59.34 -18.82
C SER A 10 -20.92 59.19 -17.28
N VAL A 11 -20.85 60.29 -16.51
CA VAL A 11 -20.85 60.26 -15.03
C VAL A 11 -22.01 61.09 -14.48
N LEU A 12 -22.85 60.48 -13.63
CA LEU A 12 -23.70 61.09 -12.60
C LEU A 12 -24.13 59.94 -11.67
N CYS A 13 -23.62 59.82 -10.44
CA CYS A 13 -24.00 60.59 -9.24
C CYS A 13 -25.48 60.47 -8.87
N LEU A 14 -25.76 59.83 -7.72
CA LEU A 14 -26.59 60.39 -6.65
C LEU A 14 -26.31 59.66 -5.33
N ALA A 15 -26.33 60.37 -4.21
CA ALA A 15 -25.96 59.89 -2.88
C ALA A 15 -27.03 60.28 -1.83
N ALA A 16 -27.29 59.39 -0.87
CA ALA A 16 -27.92 59.59 0.45
C ALA A 16 -28.25 58.19 1.05
N CYS A 17 -28.23 57.92 2.36
CA CYS A 17 -28.00 58.79 3.52
C CYS A 17 -27.38 58.04 4.73
N LYS A 18 -27.01 58.80 5.76
CA LYS A 18 -26.32 58.47 7.03
C LYS A 18 -26.91 57.31 7.87
N GLN A 19 -26.05 56.47 8.51
CA GLN A 19 -25.62 56.48 9.94
C GLN A 19 -26.78 56.49 10.97
N VAL A 20 -26.80 55.72 12.05
CA VAL A 20 -25.94 55.74 13.27
C VAL A 20 -26.35 54.49 14.10
N GLU A 21 -25.60 53.76 14.93
CA GLU A 21 -24.17 53.40 15.16
C GLU A 21 -24.20 52.31 16.28
N MET A 22 -23.14 51.64 16.77
CA MET A 22 -21.67 51.79 16.77
C MET A 22 -21.04 50.49 16.15
N ASN A 23 -19.84 49.95 16.43
CA ASN A 23 -18.68 50.30 17.28
C ASN A 23 -17.40 49.64 16.72
N ALA A 24 -16.21 49.88 17.32
CA ALA A 24 -14.93 49.28 16.94
C ALA A 24 -14.03 48.93 18.14
N PRO A 25 -13.04 48.04 17.96
CA PRO A 25 -11.75 48.20 18.61
C PRO A 25 -10.58 48.21 17.60
N ASN A 26 -9.87 49.34 17.60
CA ASN A 26 -8.51 49.63 17.11
C ASN A 26 -7.70 48.58 16.34
N ASP A 27 -7.31 48.98 15.13
CA ASP A 27 -6.10 48.49 14.43
C ASP A 27 -4.81 48.79 15.20
N SER A 28 -3.91 47.81 15.24
CA SER A 28 -2.46 48.05 15.32
C SER A 28 -1.67 46.94 14.62
N ALA A 29 -2.00 46.67 13.35
CA ALA A 29 -1.24 45.73 12.53
C ALA A 29 0.10 46.34 12.09
N LYS A 30 1.21 45.84 12.65
CA LYS A 30 2.54 46.01 12.04
C LYS A 30 2.54 45.31 10.67
N ALA A 31 3.07 45.97 9.66
CA ALA A 31 3.33 45.35 8.36
C ALA A 31 4.30 44.18 8.51
N ALA A 32 3.79 42.96 8.41
CA ALA A 32 4.60 41.76 8.19
C ALA A 32 4.74 41.55 6.67
N SER A 33 5.98 41.42 6.21
CA SER A 33 6.27 41.03 4.83
C SER A 33 5.62 39.69 4.50
N LEU A 34 4.88 39.60 3.39
CA LEU A 34 4.50 38.30 2.83
C LEU A 34 5.77 37.55 2.40
N GLN A 35 6.29 36.71 3.30
CA GLN A 35 7.02 35.52 2.85
C GLN A 35 6.02 34.65 2.10
N ALA A 36 6.42 34.18 0.92
CA ALA A 36 5.60 33.24 0.16
C ALA A 36 5.36 32.00 1.03
N ALA A 37 4.10 31.71 1.32
CA ALA A 37 3.72 30.48 1.99
C ALA A 37 4.22 29.31 1.14
N PRO A 38 4.91 28.29 1.70
CA PRO A 38 5.17 27.07 0.95
C PRO A 38 3.82 26.49 0.53
N ASN A 39 3.71 26.06 -0.73
CA ASN A 39 2.47 25.58 -1.33
C ASN A 39 1.72 24.63 -0.40
N LEU A 40 0.39 24.75 -0.36
CA LEU A 40 -0.52 23.70 0.11
C LEU A 40 -0.53 22.52 -0.88
N ALA A 41 0.64 21.94 -1.14
CA ALA A 41 0.74 20.55 -1.53
C ALA A 41 0.50 19.74 -0.25
N LEU A 42 -0.76 19.34 -0.05
CA LEU A 42 -1.19 18.49 1.04
C LEU A 42 -0.35 17.20 1.06
N LEU A 43 0.54 17.07 2.04
CA LEU A 43 0.96 15.82 2.70
C LEU A 43 1.09 14.58 1.79
N ALA A 44 1.77 14.71 0.65
CA ALA A 44 1.88 13.64 -0.33
C ALA A 44 2.52 12.36 0.27
N SER A 45 1.75 11.26 0.23
CA SER A 45 2.19 9.87 0.32
C SER A 45 3.24 9.52 1.40
N GLY A 46 2.89 9.71 2.69
CA GLY A 46 3.64 9.10 3.80
C GLY A 46 5.06 9.64 4.05
N ASN A 47 5.45 10.74 3.39
CA ASN A 47 6.75 11.41 3.48
C ASN A 47 7.97 10.45 3.38
N PRO A 48 8.24 9.87 2.20
CA PRO A 48 9.29 8.88 2.00
C PRO A 48 10.69 9.38 2.36
N PHE A 49 11.55 8.50 2.91
CA PHE A 49 12.99 8.75 3.10
C PHE A 49 13.87 7.66 2.50
N LYS A 50 15.01 8.06 1.94
CA LYS A 50 15.99 7.15 1.35
C LYS A 50 16.99 6.67 2.39
N VAL A 51 17.20 5.36 2.47
CA VAL A 51 18.28 4.72 3.21
C VAL A 51 19.22 4.03 2.22
N LEU A 52 20.54 4.20 2.40
CA LEU A 52 21.57 3.60 1.53
C LEU A 52 22.63 2.85 2.36
N SER A 53 23.05 1.69 1.88
CA SER A 53 24.22 0.94 2.38
C SER A 53 25.30 0.89 1.30
N PHE A 54 26.56 1.03 1.70
CA PHE A 54 27.68 0.98 0.77
C PHE A 54 28.97 0.46 1.42
N ASN A 55 29.41 -0.75 1.06
CA ASN A 55 30.80 -1.13 1.30
C ASN A 55 31.68 -0.31 0.36
N VAL A 56 32.51 0.57 0.92
CA VAL A 56 33.35 1.53 0.17
C VAL A 56 34.74 1.00 -0.16
N ARG A 57 35.03 -0.24 0.28
CA ARG A 57 36.27 -1.00 0.08
C ARG A 57 37.51 -0.35 0.68
N HIS A 58 38.12 -1.04 1.64
CA HIS A 58 39.34 -0.58 2.31
C HIS A 58 40.51 -0.39 1.32
N HIS A 59 41.60 0.23 1.79
CA HIS A 59 42.80 0.35 0.98
C HIS A 59 43.53 -1.00 0.88
N ASP A 60 43.70 -1.49 -0.34
CA ASP A 60 44.47 -2.68 -0.71
C ASP A 60 45.32 -2.33 -1.94
N ASP A 61 46.65 -2.54 -1.87
CA ASP A 61 47.58 -2.24 -2.96
C ASP A 61 47.36 -3.12 -4.21
N SER A 62 46.55 -4.17 -4.11
CA SER A 62 46.16 -5.03 -5.23
C SER A 62 44.87 -4.61 -5.94
N ASP A 63 44.12 -3.64 -5.40
CA ASP A 63 42.93 -3.09 -6.04
C ASP A 63 43.26 -2.34 -7.35
N PRO A 64 42.37 -2.34 -8.35
CA PRO A 64 42.59 -1.69 -9.64
C PRO A 64 42.62 -0.15 -9.58
N GLN A 65 42.17 0.44 -8.46
CA GLN A 65 42.27 1.87 -8.16
C GLN A 65 42.42 2.08 -6.65
N SER A 66 43.33 2.98 -6.28
CA SER A 66 43.54 3.41 -4.90
C SER A 66 42.30 4.13 -4.33
N ILE A 67 42.20 4.19 -2.99
CA ILE A 67 41.14 4.96 -2.34
C ILE A 67 41.19 6.47 -2.70
N ASP A 68 42.38 7.00 -2.97
CA ASP A 68 42.58 8.39 -3.39
C ASP A 68 41.99 8.70 -4.77
N GLU A 69 42.03 7.72 -5.69
CA GLU A 69 41.38 7.82 -7.01
C GLU A 69 39.86 7.61 -6.91
N ARG A 70 39.41 6.70 -6.03
CA ARG A 70 37.99 6.33 -5.89
C ARG A 70 37.17 7.31 -5.04
N LYS A 71 37.74 8.00 -4.05
CA LYS A 71 36.99 8.82 -3.06
C LYS A 71 36.11 9.90 -3.68
N GLY A 72 36.51 10.49 -4.81
CA GLY A 72 35.69 11.43 -5.56
C GLY A 72 34.43 10.79 -6.12
N SER A 73 34.56 9.60 -6.71
CA SER A 73 33.45 8.80 -7.25
C SER A 73 32.54 8.27 -6.12
N ILE A 74 33.10 7.85 -4.98
CA ILE A 74 32.33 7.42 -3.80
C ILE A 74 31.46 8.58 -3.28
N ARG A 75 32.02 9.78 -3.14
CA ARG A 75 31.26 11.00 -2.83
C ARG A 75 30.17 11.28 -3.87
N GLN A 76 30.47 11.10 -5.15
CA GLN A 76 29.52 11.39 -6.23
C GLN A 76 28.30 10.46 -6.21
N ILE A 77 28.44 9.18 -5.86
CA ILE A 77 27.32 8.27 -5.61
C ILE A 77 26.35 8.83 -4.55
N ILE A 78 26.86 9.39 -3.46
CA ILE A 78 26.04 9.98 -2.39
C ILE A 78 25.32 11.24 -2.89
N VAL A 79 26.00 12.08 -3.70
CA VAL A 79 25.38 13.27 -4.32
C VAL A 79 24.26 12.87 -5.29
N ASP A 80 24.53 11.94 -6.21
CA ASP A 80 23.58 11.51 -7.25
C ASP A 80 22.38 10.76 -6.66
N SER A 81 22.60 9.95 -5.61
CA SER A 81 21.54 9.18 -4.95
C SER A 81 20.76 10.02 -3.93
N ALA A 82 21.40 11.02 -3.34
CA ALA A 82 20.92 11.92 -2.30
C ALA A 82 20.15 11.20 -1.16
N PRO A 83 20.74 10.16 -0.51
CA PRO A 83 20.09 9.42 0.57
C PRO A 83 19.79 10.34 1.77
N ASP A 84 18.75 10.05 2.57
CA ASP A 84 18.45 10.84 3.77
C ASP A 84 19.17 10.30 5.00
N VAL A 85 19.44 8.99 5.01
CA VAL A 85 20.33 8.28 5.94
C VAL A 85 21.20 7.32 5.13
N PHE A 86 22.48 7.18 5.46
CA PHE A 86 23.31 6.12 4.88
C PHE A 86 24.41 5.67 5.84
N GLY A 87 24.91 4.47 5.63
CA GLY A 87 26.07 3.96 6.33
C GLY A 87 27.04 3.28 5.38
N VAL A 88 28.31 3.31 5.76
CA VAL A 88 29.43 2.78 4.98
C VAL A 88 30.10 1.62 5.70
N GLN A 89 30.59 0.63 4.96
CA GLN A 89 31.41 -0.48 5.44
C GLN A 89 32.81 -0.40 4.80
N GLU A 90 33.83 -0.97 5.45
CA GLU A 90 35.26 -0.83 5.10
C GLU A 90 35.78 0.62 5.10
N PHE A 91 35.11 1.48 5.87
CA PHE A 91 35.52 2.84 6.15
C PHE A 91 36.62 2.82 7.24
N SER A 92 37.87 2.60 6.79
CA SER A 92 39.02 2.32 7.67
C SER A 92 40.34 3.05 7.34
N ASP A 93 40.36 3.95 6.35
CA ASP A 93 41.54 4.80 6.04
C ASP A 93 41.36 6.19 6.66
N ASP A 94 42.20 6.55 7.64
CA ASP A 94 42.09 7.81 8.39
C ASP A 94 42.04 9.07 7.50
N SER A 95 42.72 9.06 6.36
CA SER A 95 42.82 10.22 5.45
C SER A 95 41.55 10.39 4.60
N PHE A 96 41.05 9.28 4.05
CA PHE A 96 39.77 9.22 3.36
C PHE A 96 38.62 9.50 4.31
N GLU A 97 38.63 8.93 5.51
CA GLU A 97 37.61 9.17 6.53
C GLU A 97 37.50 10.64 6.91
N THR A 98 38.65 11.27 7.22
CA THR A 98 38.71 12.70 7.56
C THR A 98 38.17 13.55 6.41
N TRP A 99 38.61 13.27 5.19
CA TRP A 99 38.15 14.00 4.00
C TRP A 99 36.65 13.80 3.73
N PHE A 100 36.18 12.54 3.74
CA PHE A 100 34.81 12.19 3.40
C PHE A 100 33.81 12.77 4.40
N ARG A 101 34.14 12.73 5.71
CA ARG A 101 33.30 13.34 6.76
C ARG A 101 33.14 14.86 6.57
N VAL A 102 34.21 15.57 6.22
CA VAL A 102 34.13 17.00 5.85
C VAL A 102 33.24 17.19 4.61
N GLN A 103 33.42 16.37 3.57
CA GLN A 103 32.58 16.44 2.37
C GLN A 103 31.09 16.16 2.64
N MET A 104 30.77 15.28 3.59
CA MET A 104 29.39 15.02 3.99
C MET A 104 28.81 16.16 4.82
N ALA A 105 29.61 16.77 5.70
CA ALA A 105 29.22 17.97 6.45
C ALA A 105 28.92 19.16 5.51
N ASP A 106 29.76 19.39 4.49
CA ASP A 106 29.55 20.42 3.45
C ASP A 106 28.26 20.17 2.64
N LEU A 107 27.85 18.90 2.48
CA LEU A 107 26.59 18.50 1.86
C LEU A 107 25.38 18.53 2.83
N GLY A 108 25.56 18.98 4.07
CA GLY A 108 24.50 19.13 5.07
C GLY A 108 24.14 17.86 5.83
N TYR A 109 24.98 16.81 5.79
CA TYR A 109 24.81 15.64 6.65
C TYR A 109 25.39 15.89 8.04
N GLY A 110 24.68 15.39 9.05
CA GLY A 110 25.24 15.06 10.35
C GLY A 110 25.68 13.60 10.34
N GLU A 111 26.36 13.20 11.41
CA GLU A 111 26.89 11.84 11.56
C GLU A 111 26.81 11.37 13.01
N TYR A 112 26.85 10.06 13.18
CA TYR A 112 27.46 9.42 14.33
C TYR A 112 28.70 8.67 13.84
N TYR A 113 29.83 8.86 14.52
CA TYR A 113 31.11 8.23 14.24
C TYR A 113 31.79 7.82 15.55
N ASP A 114 32.15 6.54 15.71
CA ASP A 114 32.81 6.04 16.93
C ASP A 114 34.34 6.01 16.78
N THR A 115 35.02 6.96 17.44
CA THR A 115 36.49 7.08 17.46
C THR A 115 37.20 5.99 18.27
N ARG A 116 36.46 5.14 19.02
CA ARG A 116 37.05 4.17 19.97
C ARG A 116 37.29 2.79 19.37
N ILE A 117 36.80 2.56 18.15
CA ILE A 117 36.79 1.25 17.49
C ILE A 117 37.57 1.34 16.18
N THR A 118 38.45 0.36 15.97
CA THR A 118 39.25 0.21 14.75
C THR A 118 38.57 -0.67 13.69
N GLY A 119 37.53 -1.43 14.08
CA GLY A 119 36.70 -2.22 13.17
C GLY A 119 35.65 -1.38 12.43
N THR A 120 35.09 -1.99 11.39
CA THR A 120 34.02 -1.41 10.54
C THR A 120 32.70 -2.16 10.75
N PRO A 121 31.53 -1.48 10.65
CA PRO A 121 31.35 -0.06 10.43
C PRO A 121 31.33 0.71 11.75
N LYS A 122 31.91 1.91 11.72
CA LYS A 122 31.95 2.88 12.82
C LYS A 122 31.14 4.15 12.56
N ALA A 123 30.42 4.23 11.44
CA ALA A 123 29.72 5.45 10.99
C ALA A 123 28.29 5.23 10.45
N ILE A 124 27.40 6.19 10.74
CA ILE A 124 26.13 6.42 10.03
C ILE A 124 25.97 7.93 9.82
N PHE A 125 25.64 8.35 8.60
CA PHE A 125 25.38 9.72 8.19
C PHE A 125 23.88 9.95 7.97
N PHE A 126 23.39 11.16 8.23
CA PHE A 126 21.97 11.52 8.07
C PHE A 126 21.79 13.01 7.75
N LYS A 127 20.82 13.39 6.92
CA LYS A 127 20.61 14.81 6.56
C LYS A 127 20.15 15.63 7.77
N ASN A 128 20.91 16.66 8.14
CA ASN A 128 20.57 17.55 9.27
C ASN A 128 19.27 18.32 9.06
N VAL A 129 18.87 18.59 7.82
CA VAL A 129 17.59 19.26 7.50
C VAL A 129 16.38 18.40 7.85
N ARG A 130 16.52 17.07 7.89
CA ARG A 130 15.43 16.13 8.14
C ARG A 130 15.51 15.44 9.50
N PHE A 131 16.69 14.98 9.90
CA PHE A 131 16.84 14.16 11.11
C PHE A 131 17.57 14.92 12.23
N SER A 132 17.29 14.55 13.48
CA SER A 132 18.15 14.82 14.63
C SER A 132 18.50 13.53 15.36
N LEU A 133 19.77 13.41 15.74
CA LEU A 133 20.26 12.28 16.52
C LEU A 133 19.76 12.36 17.97
N GLN A 134 19.18 11.28 18.48
CA GLN A 134 18.65 11.17 19.83
C GLN A 134 19.52 10.27 20.72
N ARG A 135 19.88 9.09 20.19
CA ARG A 135 20.78 8.10 20.81
C ARG A 135 21.64 7.47 19.73
N SER A 136 22.77 6.91 20.12
CA SER A 136 23.64 6.13 19.23
C SER A 136 24.58 5.23 20.01
N GLY A 137 25.19 4.29 19.31
CA GLY A 137 26.26 3.47 19.84
C GLY A 137 26.90 2.59 18.76
N THR A 138 28.04 2.01 19.09
CA THR A 138 28.66 0.93 18.33
C THR A 138 28.93 -0.23 19.28
N SER A 139 28.76 -1.46 18.79
CA SER A 139 29.01 -2.69 19.56
C SER A 139 29.72 -3.73 18.71
N ARG A 140 30.66 -4.45 19.32
CA ARG A 140 31.33 -5.60 18.71
C ARG A 140 30.38 -6.79 18.67
N LEU A 141 30.34 -7.48 17.53
CA LEU A 141 29.45 -8.61 17.30
C LEU A 141 30.18 -9.93 17.54
N GLY A 142 29.99 -10.52 18.71
CA GLY A 142 30.59 -11.80 19.08
C GLY A 142 32.08 -11.72 19.42
N ALA A 143 32.73 -12.89 19.48
CA ALA A 143 34.08 -13.04 20.03
C ALA A 143 35.20 -13.13 18.98
N SER A 144 34.88 -13.08 17.67
CA SER A 144 35.87 -13.18 16.56
C SER A 144 37.08 -12.26 16.77
N PRO A 145 38.32 -12.73 16.56
CA PRO A 145 39.51 -11.86 16.59
C PRO A 145 39.42 -10.69 15.61
N ILE A 146 38.73 -10.88 14.47
CA ILE A 146 38.39 -9.81 13.53
C ILE A 146 37.19 -9.04 14.11
N ILE A 147 37.36 -7.72 14.23
CA ILE A 147 36.40 -6.83 14.89
C ILE A 147 35.25 -6.50 13.95
N ASN A 148 34.26 -7.41 13.93
CA ASN A 148 32.95 -7.20 13.33
C ASN A 148 32.11 -6.30 14.25
N THR A 149 31.43 -5.29 13.72
CA THR A 149 30.59 -4.38 14.53
C THR A 149 29.19 -4.15 13.96
N ALA A 150 28.34 -3.62 14.83
CA ALA A 150 27.13 -2.89 14.45
C ALA A 150 27.19 -1.49 15.06
N THR A 151 27.04 -0.49 14.21
CA THR A 151 26.81 0.91 14.58
C THR A 151 25.32 1.19 14.46
N TRP A 152 24.73 1.91 15.41
CA TRP A 152 23.31 2.24 15.40
C TRP A 152 23.04 3.66 15.85
N VAL A 153 21.90 4.19 15.39
CA VAL A 153 21.36 5.51 15.72
C VAL A 153 19.86 5.41 15.96
N VAL A 154 19.37 6.23 16.89
CA VAL A 154 17.94 6.58 16.97
C VAL A 154 17.80 7.98 16.40
N LEU A 155 17.10 8.10 15.28
CA LEU A 155 16.86 9.37 14.59
C LEU A 155 15.41 9.81 14.77
N GLN A 156 15.24 11.09 15.07
CA GLN A 156 13.96 11.80 15.08
C GLN A 156 13.78 12.51 13.73
N ASP A 157 12.77 12.15 12.95
CA ASP A 157 12.37 12.89 11.75
C ASP A 157 11.66 14.19 12.20
N LYS A 158 12.16 15.32 11.70
CA LYS A 158 11.67 16.68 11.98
C LYS A 158 10.42 17.04 11.19
N ILE A 159 10.09 16.26 10.14
CA ILE A 159 8.92 16.50 9.29
C ILE A 159 7.71 15.71 9.82
N THR A 160 7.90 14.43 10.16
CA THR A 160 6.80 13.54 10.62
C THR A 160 6.67 13.44 12.13
N SER A 161 7.67 13.90 12.90
CA SER A 161 7.82 13.59 14.33
C SER A 161 7.95 12.08 14.67
N ASN A 162 8.11 11.21 13.68
CA ASN A 162 8.42 9.79 13.91
C ASN A 162 9.89 9.58 14.33
N ARG A 163 10.14 8.53 15.10
CA ARG A 163 11.49 8.08 15.48
C ARG A 163 11.77 6.71 14.89
N TYR A 164 13.02 6.46 14.50
CA TYR A 164 13.47 5.23 13.84
C TYR A 164 14.75 4.72 14.50
N PHE A 165 14.84 3.41 14.72
CA PHE A 165 16.09 2.73 15.09
C PHE A 165 16.77 2.22 13.81
N ILE A 166 17.98 2.71 13.52
CA ILE A 166 18.68 2.39 12.27
C ILE A 166 20.07 1.85 12.61
N SER A 167 20.43 0.68 12.06
CA SER A 167 21.73 0.04 12.27
C SER A 167 22.45 -0.32 10.97
N ASN A 168 23.74 -0.06 10.96
CA ASN A 168 24.73 -0.40 9.95
C ASN A 168 25.65 -1.50 10.52
N SER A 169 25.93 -2.58 9.79
CA SER A 169 26.79 -3.68 10.26
C SER A 169 27.70 -4.24 9.15
N HIS A 170 28.82 -4.85 9.54
CA HIS A 170 29.71 -5.61 8.65
C HIS A 170 30.07 -6.93 9.35
N TRP A 171 29.90 -8.05 8.64
CA TRP A 171 30.08 -9.40 9.19
C TRP A 171 31.23 -10.16 8.54
N GLN A 172 31.64 -11.25 9.20
CA GLN A 172 32.82 -12.04 8.87
C GLN A 172 32.72 -12.68 7.46
N TYR A 173 33.67 -12.36 6.58
CA TYR A 173 33.68 -12.86 5.20
C TYR A 173 33.95 -14.38 5.09
N ASP A 174 34.92 -14.90 5.84
CA ASP A 174 35.48 -16.25 5.68
C ASP A 174 34.83 -17.35 6.54
N SER A 175 33.98 -17.01 7.51
CA SER A 175 33.44 -17.98 8.48
C SER A 175 31.94 -17.81 8.74
N GLN A 176 31.16 -18.76 8.23
CA GLN A 176 29.71 -18.82 8.46
C GLN A 176 29.36 -18.99 9.95
N ALA A 177 30.15 -19.74 10.72
CA ALA A 177 29.91 -19.93 12.15
C ALA A 177 29.97 -18.58 12.89
N ILE A 178 30.93 -17.72 12.54
CA ILE A 178 31.06 -16.37 13.09
C ILE A 178 29.93 -15.47 12.58
N ARG A 179 29.49 -15.57 11.31
CA ARG A 179 28.30 -14.82 10.85
C ARG A 179 27.01 -15.19 11.58
N ILE A 180 26.85 -16.47 11.97
CA ILE A 180 25.72 -16.91 12.82
C ILE A 180 25.81 -16.25 14.21
N GLU A 181 27.00 -16.07 14.77
CA GLU A 181 27.21 -15.27 15.99
C GLU A 181 26.93 -13.78 15.74
N ASN A 182 27.40 -13.21 14.62
CA ASN A 182 27.19 -11.80 14.29
C ASN A 182 25.69 -11.47 14.15
N ALA A 183 24.92 -12.31 13.46
CA ALA A 183 23.47 -12.19 13.30
C ALA A 183 22.74 -12.20 14.65
N LYS A 184 23.08 -13.14 15.53
CA LYS A 184 22.51 -13.23 16.88
C LYS A 184 22.88 -12.02 17.75
N ALA A 185 24.14 -11.57 17.67
CA ALA A 185 24.61 -10.40 18.41
C ALA A 185 23.93 -9.11 17.92
N LEU A 186 23.73 -8.94 16.61
CA LEU A 186 22.99 -7.80 16.05
C LEU A 186 21.52 -7.83 16.50
N ALA A 187 20.86 -8.98 16.44
CA ALA A 187 19.48 -9.10 16.91
C ALA A 187 19.33 -8.80 18.41
N ALA A 188 20.26 -9.30 19.24
CA ALA A 188 20.30 -8.99 20.67
C ALA A 188 20.54 -7.49 20.93
N LEU A 189 21.46 -6.87 20.19
CA LEU A 189 21.76 -5.43 20.28
C LEU A 189 20.53 -4.57 19.95
N VAL A 190 19.83 -4.87 18.84
CA VAL A 190 18.60 -4.16 18.46
C VAL A 190 17.55 -4.29 19.57
N LYS A 191 17.33 -5.50 20.12
CA LYS A 191 16.38 -5.74 21.21
C LYS A 191 16.76 -5.05 22.52
N GLN A 192 18.06 -4.92 22.80
CA GLN A 192 18.57 -4.23 23.99
C GLN A 192 18.43 -2.71 23.89
N GLU A 193 18.82 -2.14 22.74
CA GLU A 193 18.94 -0.69 22.59
C GLU A 193 17.66 0.00 22.11
N ASN A 194 16.80 -0.71 21.35
CA ASN A 194 15.49 -0.20 20.92
C ASN A 194 14.43 -0.29 22.03
N THR A 195 14.71 0.35 23.17
CA THR A 195 13.87 0.36 24.38
C THR A 195 12.45 0.90 24.16
N ASP A 196 12.26 1.67 23.09
CA ASP A 196 11.05 2.42 22.80
C ASP A 196 10.18 1.70 21.73
N ASN A 197 10.56 0.49 21.32
CA ASN A 197 9.89 -0.30 20.27
C ASN A 197 9.67 0.51 18.97
N LEU A 198 10.71 1.22 18.54
CA LEU A 198 10.70 2.04 17.33
C LEU A 198 10.77 1.16 16.08
N PRO A 199 10.25 1.63 14.93
CA PRO A 199 10.51 1.03 13.63
C PRO A 199 12.01 0.82 13.38
N VAL A 200 12.37 -0.41 13.05
CA VAL A 200 13.74 -0.88 12.83
C VAL A 200 14.09 -0.91 11.34
N ILE A 201 15.25 -0.37 11.00
CA ILE A 201 15.95 -0.61 9.73
C ILE A 201 17.35 -1.15 10.04
N VAL A 202 17.71 -2.30 9.47
CA VAL A 202 19.06 -2.88 9.55
C VAL A 202 19.63 -3.05 8.16
N PHE A 203 20.85 -2.59 7.94
CA PHE A 203 21.53 -2.70 6.66
C PHE A 203 23.02 -2.93 6.82
N GLY A 204 23.68 -3.33 5.72
CA GLY A 204 25.13 -3.50 5.67
C GLY A 204 25.57 -4.58 4.72
N ASP A 205 26.88 -4.76 4.63
CA ASP A 205 27.48 -5.96 4.05
C ASP A 205 27.46 -7.07 5.11
N PHE A 206 26.60 -8.06 4.92
CA PHE A 206 26.50 -9.18 5.88
C PHE A 206 27.35 -10.38 5.44
N ASN A 207 28.12 -10.27 4.36
CA ASN A 207 28.95 -11.34 3.80
C ASN A 207 28.19 -12.68 3.62
N ALA A 208 26.87 -12.61 3.46
CA ALA A 208 25.96 -13.74 3.55
C ALA A 208 24.93 -13.70 2.43
N LYS A 209 24.82 -14.83 1.73
CA LYS A 209 23.93 -14.99 0.56
C LYS A 209 22.49 -15.27 1.01
N PRO A 210 21.48 -15.02 0.15
CA PRO A 210 20.10 -15.39 0.45
C PRO A 210 19.93 -16.86 0.84
N GLY A 211 19.04 -17.14 1.79
CA GLY A 211 18.77 -18.49 2.30
C GLY A 211 19.80 -19.06 3.28
N THR A 212 20.88 -18.34 3.59
CA THR A 212 21.87 -18.77 4.60
C THR A 212 21.32 -18.67 6.03
N THR A 213 21.79 -19.54 6.93
CA THR A 213 21.32 -19.65 8.32
C THR A 213 21.43 -18.34 9.10
N GLU A 214 22.52 -17.60 8.91
CA GLU A 214 22.76 -16.30 9.53
C GLU A 214 21.70 -15.24 9.13
N ILE A 215 21.30 -15.20 7.85
CA ILE A 215 20.24 -14.31 7.35
C ILE A 215 18.87 -14.76 7.87
N LEU A 216 18.55 -16.05 7.81
CA LEU A 216 17.29 -16.58 8.33
C LEU A 216 17.13 -16.31 9.83
N ASN A 217 18.21 -16.45 10.61
CA ASN A 217 18.21 -16.10 12.03
C ASN A 217 17.90 -14.62 12.26
N LEU A 218 18.61 -13.70 11.57
CA LEU A 218 18.36 -12.26 11.73
C LEU A 218 16.91 -11.89 11.37
N LYS A 219 16.40 -12.42 10.25
CA LYS A 219 15.03 -12.18 9.79
C LYS A 219 13.98 -12.70 10.78
N ASN A 220 14.16 -13.90 11.32
CA ASN A 220 13.23 -14.48 12.31
C ASN A 220 13.29 -13.76 13.66
N GLU A 221 14.48 -13.36 14.10
CA GLU A 221 14.67 -12.70 15.40
C GLU A 221 14.10 -11.27 15.44
N LEU A 222 14.08 -10.55 14.31
CA LEU A 222 13.65 -9.15 14.22
C LEU A 222 12.38 -8.91 13.38
N ASP A 223 11.80 -9.96 12.77
CA ASP A 223 10.70 -9.87 11.76
C ASP A 223 11.00 -8.85 10.63
N VAL A 224 12.25 -8.87 10.15
CA VAL A 224 12.74 -7.95 9.12
C VAL A 224 12.63 -8.53 7.71
N VAL A 225 12.30 -7.67 6.75
CA VAL A 225 12.12 -7.98 5.33
C VAL A 225 13.10 -7.15 4.51
N ASP A 226 13.87 -7.80 3.63
CA ASP A 226 14.75 -7.12 2.68
C ASP A 226 13.94 -6.41 1.59
N ALA A 227 14.26 -5.14 1.32
CA ALA A 227 13.61 -4.35 0.27
C ALA A 227 14.04 -4.78 -1.14
N LEU A 228 15.23 -5.35 -1.32
CA LEU A 228 15.65 -6.00 -2.58
C LEU A 228 15.04 -7.40 -2.73
N GLY A 229 14.74 -8.05 -1.61
CA GLY A 229 14.15 -9.39 -1.53
C GLY A 229 15.18 -10.52 -1.56
N ASP A 230 14.73 -11.70 -1.14
CA ASP A 230 15.61 -12.87 -0.88
C ASP A 230 16.06 -13.60 -2.15
N SER A 231 16.16 -12.92 -3.30
CA SER A 231 16.66 -13.52 -4.54
C SER A 231 18.15 -13.27 -4.71
N SER A 232 18.84 -14.16 -5.43
CA SER A 232 20.22 -13.92 -5.86
C SER A 232 20.31 -13.05 -7.13
N GLY A 233 19.19 -12.60 -7.71
CA GLY A 233 19.16 -11.96 -9.04
C GLY A 233 19.76 -10.55 -9.07
N ASP A 234 19.55 -9.78 -8.00
CA ASP A 234 20.17 -8.47 -7.81
C ASP A 234 21.49 -8.65 -7.05
N TYR A 235 22.58 -8.87 -7.79
CA TYR A 235 23.93 -8.92 -7.21
C TYR A 235 24.32 -7.57 -6.62
N THR A 236 25.12 -7.60 -5.55
CA THR A 236 25.62 -6.41 -4.86
C THR A 236 27.14 -6.42 -4.75
N PHE A 237 27.77 -7.60 -4.72
CA PHE A 237 29.21 -7.78 -4.84
C PHE A 237 29.58 -8.15 -6.28
N HIS A 238 30.60 -7.47 -6.81
CA HIS A 238 31.09 -7.68 -8.16
C HIS A 238 32.63 -7.81 -8.25
N GLY A 239 33.39 -7.59 -7.17
CA GLY A 239 34.82 -7.95 -7.13
C GLY A 239 35.66 -7.27 -8.22
N TRP A 240 35.30 -6.02 -8.57
CA TRP A 240 35.82 -5.25 -9.70
C TRP A 240 35.46 -5.76 -11.11
N ASP A 241 34.64 -6.80 -11.25
CA ASP A 241 34.03 -7.20 -12.53
C ASP A 241 32.73 -6.42 -12.82
N ALA A 242 32.29 -6.41 -14.08
CA ALA A 242 31.08 -5.68 -14.51
C ALA A 242 29.77 -6.47 -14.31
N THR A 243 29.88 -7.74 -13.93
CA THR A 243 28.82 -8.75 -14.07
C THR A 243 28.12 -9.05 -12.75
N GLY A 244 28.81 -8.92 -11.62
CA GLY A 244 28.28 -9.27 -10.32
C GLY A 244 28.33 -10.78 -10.09
N SER A 245 28.63 -11.18 -8.86
CA SER A 245 28.80 -12.60 -8.51
C SER A 245 28.01 -13.05 -7.29
N SER A 246 27.55 -12.13 -6.43
CA SER A 246 26.74 -12.44 -5.24
C SER A 246 25.95 -11.26 -4.72
N LYS A 247 24.82 -11.53 -4.07
CA LYS A 247 24.15 -10.60 -3.16
C LYS A 247 24.69 -10.85 -1.75
N LEU A 248 25.46 -9.91 -1.21
CA LEU A 248 26.06 -9.95 0.14
C LEU A 248 25.55 -8.78 1.02
N ASP A 249 25.12 -7.71 0.37
CA ASP A 249 24.58 -6.51 1.01
C ASP A 249 23.06 -6.61 1.18
N TRP A 250 22.59 -6.07 2.30
CA TRP A 250 21.20 -6.16 2.73
C TRP A 250 20.67 -4.81 3.20
N ILE A 251 19.40 -4.53 2.90
CA ILE A 251 18.70 -3.35 3.39
C ILE A 251 17.29 -3.75 3.81
N MET A 252 17.16 -4.09 5.09
CA MET A 252 15.97 -4.68 5.66
C MET A 252 15.27 -3.72 6.62
N SER A 253 13.95 -3.81 6.70
CA SER A 253 13.15 -3.15 7.74
C SER A 253 12.19 -4.12 8.39
N ASP A 254 11.77 -3.84 9.62
CA ASP A 254 10.65 -4.56 10.21
C ASP A 254 9.31 -4.22 9.50
N ARG A 255 8.24 -4.93 9.88
CA ARG A 255 6.90 -4.73 9.30
C ARG A 255 6.13 -3.51 9.81
N SER A 256 6.73 -2.64 10.63
CA SER A 256 6.18 -1.30 10.93
C SER A 256 6.56 -0.26 9.86
N MET A 257 7.41 -0.67 8.91
CA MET A 257 7.73 0.08 7.70
C MET A 257 7.02 -0.50 6.47
N ALA A 258 6.98 0.31 5.41
CA ALA A 258 6.76 -0.09 4.02
C ALA A 258 7.79 0.65 3.14
N PHE A 259 7.89 0.31 1.86
CA PHE A 259 8.80 1.00 0.95
C PHE A 259 8.14 1.32 -0.39
N THR A 260 8.64 2.32 -1.11
CA THR A 260 8.11 2.72 -2.44
C THR A 260 9.04 2.30 -3.57
N SER A 261 10.34 2.19 -3.29
CA SER A 261 11.36 1.75 -4.26
C SER A 261 12.55 1.12 -3.55
N SER A 262 13.25 0.26 -4.27
CA SER A 262 14.54 -0.33 -3.90
C SER A 262 15.33 -0.64 -5.17
N ARG A 263 16.65 -0.53 -5.14
CA ARG A 263 17.54 -0.88 -6.27
C ARG A 263 19.01 -1.00 -5.84
N VAL A 264 19.78 -1.70 -6.67
CA VAL A 264 21.24 -1.63 -6.71
C VAL A 264 21.68 -0.42 -7.56
N ILE A 265 22.80 0.21 -7.23
CA ILE A 265 23.41 1.34 -7.95
C ILE A 265 24.66 0.83 -8.70
N THR A 266 24.52 0.47 -9.98
CA THR A 266 25.59 -0.10 -10.80
C THR A 266 26.48 0.92 -11.53
N THR A 267 26.38 2.21 -11.16
CA THR A 267 27.09 3.33 -11.81
C THR A 267 28.61 3.16 -11.77
N SER A 268 29.26 3.37 -12.91
CA SER A 268 30.72 3.47 -13.05
C SER A 268 31.14 4.85 -13.58
N TYR A 269 32.37 5.24 -13.28
CA TYR A 269 32.99 6.49 -13.69
C TYR A 269 34.26 6.17 -14.49
N ASN A 270 34.34 6.63 -15.75
CA ASN A 270 35.44 6.35 -16.68
C ASN A 270 35.79 4.84 -16.84
N GLY A 271 34.80 3.95 -16.69
CA GLY A 271 34.97 2.51 -16.80
C GLY A 271 35.29 1.77 -15.48
N TYR A 272 35.43 2.49 -14.36
CA TYR A 272 35.70 1.91 -13.04
C TYR A 272 34.54 2.16 -12.07
N TRP A 273 34.31 1.24 -11.14
CA TRP A 273 33.35 1.43 -10.04
C TRP A 273 34.01 2.11 -8.84
N PRO A 274 33.25 2.83 -8.00
CA PRO A 274 33.81 3.47 -6.82
C PRO A 274 34.23 2.48 -5.71
N SER A 275 33.81 1.23 -5.81
CA SER A 275 34.08 0.11 -4.89
C SER A 275 33.94 -1.23 -5.66
N ASP A 276 34.27 -2.36 -5.03
CA ASP A 276 34.01 -3.73 -5.52
C ASP A 276 32.61 -4.25 -5.13
N HIS A 277 31.88 -3.47 -4.33
CA HIS A 277 30.44 -3.57 -4.11
C HIS A 277 29.68 -2.44 -4.82
N TRP A 278 28.48 -2.76 -5.30
CA TRP A 278 27.50 -1.77 -5.72
C TRP A 278 26.63 -1.33 -4.53
N PRO A 279 26.50 -0.01 -4.28
CA PRO A 279 25.65 0.47 -3.20
C PRO A 279 24.18 0.11 -3.43
N ILE A 280 23.48 -0.15 -2.34
CA ILE A 280 22.06 -0.49 -2.34
C ILE A 280 21.25 0.61 -1.67
N ILE A 281 20.09 0.92 -2.23
CA ILE A 281 19.22 2.00 -1.74
C ILE A 281 17.76 1.56 -1.71
N ALA A 282 17.05 1.94 -0.65
CA ALA A 282 15.61 1.75 -0.50
C ALA A 282 14.96 3.05 -0.02
N THR A 283 13.73 3.31 -0.48
CA THR A 283 12.93 4.48 -0.11
C THR A 283 11.79 4.01 0.78
N TYR A 284 11.86 4.31 2.07
CA TYR A 284 10.95 3.85 3.11
C TYR A 284 9.88 4.87 3.47
N VAL A 285 8.71 4.37 3.87
CA VAL A 285 7.57 5.09 4.48
C VAL A 285 7.09 4.30 5.70
N PRO A 286 6.32 4.89 6.63
CA PRO A 286 5.60 4.10 7.64
C PRO A 286 4.71 3.03 7.00
N CYS A 287 4.41 1.93 7.71
CA CYS A 287 3.50 0.92 7.21
C CYS A 287 2.08 1.50 6.99
N ILE A 288 1.45 1.13 5.87
CA ILE A 288 0.08 1.54 5.53
C ILE A 288 -1.01 0.70 6.21
N PHE A 289 -0.62 -0.45 6.77
CA PHE A 289 -1.49 -1.29 7.60
C PHE A 289 -0.85 -1.58 8.97
N GLY A 290 -1.69 -1.82 9.98
CA GLY A 290 -1.32 -2.09 11.37
C GLY A 290 -0.76 -3.49 11.63
N GLY A 291 -0.70 -3.86 12.91
CA GLY A 291 -0.41 -5.24 13.34
C GLY A 291 -1.56 -6.20 12.98
N PRO A 292 -1.36 -7.52 13.05
CA PRO A 292 -2.42 -8.50 12.85
C PRO A 292 -3.38 -8.57 14.06
N HIS A 293 -4.67 -8.40 13.80
CA HIS A 293 -5.77 -8.73 14.70
C HIS A 293 -6.33 -10.07 14.25
N ASN A 294 -6.29 -11.10 15.12
CA ASN A 294 -6.84 -12.41 14.79
C ASN A 294 -8.31 -12.47 15.20
N ASP A 295 -9.19 -12.86 14.28
CA ASP A 295 -10.59 -13.14 14.58
C ASP A 295 -10.91 -14.62 14.36
N VAL A 296 -11.50 -15.23 15.40
CA VAL A 296 -11.80 -16.68 15.49
C VAL A 296 -13.28 -17.00 15.33
N ASN A 297 -14.14 -15.98 15.38
CA ASN A 297 -15.58 -16.12 15.27
C ASN A 297 -15.95 -16.38 13.80
N GLY A 298 -16.89 -17.27 13.51
CA GLY A 298 -17.25 -17.59 12.12
C GLY A 298 -16.10 -18.09 11.24
N LYS A 299 -15.02 -18.63 11.83
CA LYS A 299 -13.86 -19.16 11.11
C LYS A 299 -14.23 -20.35 10.23
N SER A 300 -13.46 -20.60 9.16
CA SER A 300 -13.69 -21.78 8.33
C SER A 300 -12.46 -22.26 7.57
N SER A 301 -12.22 -23.56 7.64
CA SER A 301 -11.17 -24.26 6.88
C SER A 301 -11.70 -24.91 5.59
N SER A 302 -12.86 -24.47 5.08
CA SER A 302 -13.48 -24.99 3.85
C SER A 302 -13.30 -24.02 2.69
N ALA A 303 -12.72 -24.50 1.59
CA ALA A 303 -12.58 -23.75 0.34
C ALA A 303 -13.91 -23.36 -0.33
N GLY A 304 -15.02 -23.98 0.10
CA GLY A 304 -16.39 -23.61 -0.35
C GLY A 304 -17.01 -22.44 0.41
N THR A 305 -16.28 -21.87 1.37
CA THR A 305 -16.72 -20.71 2.16
C THR A 305 -16.51 -19.42 1.39
N ASN A 306 -17.49 -18.51 1.49
CA ASN A 306 -17.40 -17.14 1.03
C ASN A 306 -17.58 -16.22 2.24
N PHE A 307 -16.69 -15.24 2.38
CA PHE A 307 -16.86 -14.11 3.28
C PHE A 307 -17.23 -12.86 2.48
N TYR A 308 -18.06 -12.03 3.10
CA TYR A 308 -18.47 -10.72 2.61
C TYR A 308 -18.36 -9.73 3.76
N PHE A 309 -18.19 -8.46 3.45
CA PHE A 309 -18.12 -7.36 4.42
C PHE A 309 -19.04 -6.25 3.93
N ALA A 310 -19.96 -5.83 4.79
CA ALA A 310 -20.91 -4.76 4.51
C ALA A 310 -21.59 -4.29 5.80
N ASP A 311 -21.91 -3.01 5.93
CA ASP A 311 -22.70 -2.51 7.05
C ASP A 311 -24.16 -2.93 6.88
N VAL A 312 -24.60 -3.98 7.58
CA VAL A 312 -25.96 -4.52 7.46
C VAL A 312 -26.87 -4.07 8.60
N ASN A 313 -26.36 -3.24 9.51
CA ASN A 313 -27.09 -2.78 10.70
C ASN A 313 -27.29 -1.25 10.72
N GLY A 314 -26.42 -0.51 10.05
CA GLY A 314 -26.42 0.94 9.89
C GLY A 314 -25.57 1.69 10.92
N ASP A 315 -24.52 1.07 11.49
CA ASP A 315 -23.65 1.68 12.52
C ASP A 315 -22.35 2.30 11.98
N GLY A 316 -22.13 2.23 10.67
CA GLY A 316 -20.95 2.75 9.99
C GLY A 316 -19.78 1.78 9.91
N LYS A 317 -19.92 0.54 10.40
CA LYS A 317 -18.89 -0.51 10.31
C LYS A 317 -19.34 -1.63 9.40
N GLN A 318 -18.41 -2.17 8.62
CA GLN A 318 -18.69 -3.33 7.79
C GLN A 318 -18.70 -4.61 8.64
N ASP A 319 -19.90 -5.17 8.80
CA ASP A 319 -20.13 -6.46 9.44
C ASP A 319 -19.64 -7.60 8.54
N LYS A 320 -19.21 -8.71 9.15
CA LYS A 320 -18.76 -9.89 8.43
C LYS A 320 -19.93 -10.84 8.19
N ILE A 321 -20.20 -11.15 6.92
CA ILE A 321 -21.17 -12.17 6.54
C ILE A 321 -20.44 -13.42 6.03
N TYR A 322 -20.73 -14.56 6.66
CA TYR A 322 -20.22 -15.88 6.32
C TYR A 322 -21.29 -16.69 5.57
N TRP A 323 -20.91 -17.34 4.47
CA TRP A 323 -21.77 -18.32 3.81
C TRP A 323 -20.98 -19.51 3.27
N ASN A 324 -21.52 -20.72 3.46
CA ASN A 324 -21.05 -21.95 2.83
C ASN A 324 -22.27 -22.81 2.47
N PRO A 325 -22.38 -23.32 1.22
CA PRO A 325 -23.55 -24.09 0.79
C PRO A 325 -23.74 -25.42 1.54
N THR A 326 -22.69 -25.93 2.19
CA THR A 326 -22.70 -27.23 2.89
C THR A 326 -22.85 -27.11 4.41
N TYR A 327 -22.60 -25.93 5.00
CA TYR A 327 -22.71 -25.70 6.45
C TYR A 327 -23.97 -24.89 6.76
N ASP A 328 -24.41 -24.91 8.02
CA ASP A 328 -25.54 -24.12 8.54
C ASP A 328 -26.86 -24.22 7.74
N SER A 329 -27.03 -25.30 6.97
CA SER A 329 -28.13 -25.50 6.02
C SER A 329 -28.18 -24.46 4.88
N GLY A 330 -27.03 -23.88 4.51
CA GLY A 330 -26.90 -22.87 3.45
C GLY A 330 -27.31 -21.46 3.85
N ARG A 331 -27.49 -21.19 5.16
CA ARG A 331 -27.93 -19.90 5.69
C ARG A 331 -26.75 -18.95 5.88
N PRO A 332 -26.78 -17.73 5.32
CA PRO A 332 -25.85 -16.67 5.68
C PRO A 332 -25.84 -16.40 7.19
N GLN A 333 -24.64 -16.25 7.75
CA GLN A 333 -24.37 -15.97 9.15
C GLN A 333 -23.73 -14.58 9.25
N VAL A 334 -24.43 -13.60 9.83
CA VAL A 334 -23.89 -12.26 10.07
C VAL A 334 -23.22 -12.23 11.44
N PHE A 335 -22.00 -11.71 11.51
CA PHE A 335 -21.28 -11.41 12.74
C PHE A 335 -21.00 -9.91 12.75
N LEU A 336 -21.65 -9.19 13.67
CA LEU A 336 -21.52 -7.73 13.75
C LEU A 336 -20.08 -7.31 14.08
N SER A 337 -19.60 -6.19 13.55
CA SER A 337 -18.28 -5.67 13.90
C SER A 337 -18.26 -5.06 15.29
N ASN A 338 -17.23 -5.40 16.07
CA ASN A 338 -16.98 -4.73 17.36
C ASN A 338 -16.31 -3.34 17.16
N GLY A 339 -15.71 -3.09 16.00
CA GLY A 339 -14.90 -1.89 15.72
C GLY A 339 -13.44 -1.96 16.19
N ASP A 340 -13.01 -3.11 16.73
CA ASP A 340 -11.65 -3.37 17.24
C ASP A 340 -10.89 -4.43 16.42
N GLY A 341 -11.35 -4.67 15.19
CA GLY A 341 -10.87 -5.73 14.30
C GLY A 341 -11.35 -7.13 14.63
N THR A 342 -12.27 -7.28 15.59
CA THR A 342 -12.96 -8.55 15.86
C THR A 342 -14.45 -8.42 15.58
N PHE A 343 -15.13 -9.56 15.43
CA PHE A 343 -16.57 -9.61 15.22
C PHE A 343 -17.26 -10.29 16.42
N ALA A 344 -18.56 -10.05 16.57
CA ALA A 344 -19.38 -10.64 17.62
C ALA A 344 -19.23 -12.17 17.69
N ALA A 345 -19.30 -12.74 18.91
CA ALA A 345 -19.13 -14.19 19.10
C ALA A 345 -20.34 -15.03 18.64
N SER A 346 -21.53 -14.42 18.59
CA SER A 346 -22.77 -15.07 18.15
C SER A 346 -23.15 -14.58 16.76
N ALA A 347 -23.48 -15.53 15.87
CA ALA A 347 -24.01 -15.24 14.55
C ALA A 347 -25.50 -14.90 14.59
N ILE A 348 -25.92 -14.00 13.71
CA ILE A 348 -27.31 -13.80 13.32
C ILE A 348 -27.55 -14.61 12.04
N ALA A 349 -28.29 -15.71 12.17
CA ALA A 349 -28.61 -16.59 11.04
C ALA A 349 -29.80 -16.06 10.24
N HIS A 350 -29.61 -15.80 8.95
CA HIS A 350 -30.71 -15.42 8.07
C HIS A 350 -31.33 -16.64 7.35
N ALA A 351 -32.65 -16.82 7.46
CA ALA A 351 -33.33 -18.03 7.02
C ALA A 351 -34.06 -17.93 5.66
N ALA A 352 -34.60 -16.75 5.30
CA ALA A 352 -35.53 -16.64 4.16
C ALA A 352 -34.81 -16.69 2.80
N GLY A 353 -33.59 -16.15 2.72
CA GLY A 353 -32.70 -16.21 1.56
C GLY A 353 -31.69 -17.37 1.59
N THR A 354 -31.96 -18.47 2.28
CA THR A 354 -31.01 -19.61 2.35
C THR A 354 -30.82 -20.33 1.00
N SER A 355 -29.61 -20.84 0.74
CA SER A 355 -29.32 -21.72 -0.39
C SER A 355 -28.16 -22.67 -0.09
N SER A 356 -28.36 -23.96 -0.40
CA SER A 356 -27.34 -25.01 -0.35
C SER A 356 -26.71 -25.33 -1.71
N LEU A 357 -26.98 -24.52 -2.74
CA LEU A 357 -26.38 -24.69 -4.07
C LEU A 357 -25.05 -23.93 -4.16
N SER A 358 -23.98 -24.61 -4.60
CA SER A 358 -22.68 -23.98 -4.89
C SER A 358 -22.70 -23.02 -6.10
N THR A 359 -23.78 -23.03 -6.88
CA THR A 359 -24.04 -22.05 -7.96
C THR A 359 -24.62 -20.73 -7.46
N SER A 360 -25.08 -20.66 -6.22
CA SER A 360 -25.69 -19.45 -5.67
C SER A 360 -24.63 -18.39 -5.38
N ARG A 361 -25.01 -17.13 -5.55
CA ARG A 361 -24.18 -15.95 -5.32
C ARG A 361 -24.95 -15.00 -4.41
N TYR A 362 -24.27 -14.53 -3.38
CA TYR A 362 -24.76 -13.48 -2.50
C TYR A 362 -24.00 -12.20 -2.77
N HIS A 363 -24.70 -11.08 -2.67
CA HIS A 363 -24.15 -9.74 -2.68
C HIS A 363 -24.81 -8.96 -1.53
N TYR A 364 -24.11 -7.95 -1.01
CA TYR A 364 -24.58 -7.09 0.07
C TYR A 364 -24.34 -5.64 -0.35
N ALA A 365 -25.41 -4.87 -0.51
CA ALA A 365 -25.35 -3.48 -0.93
C ALA A 365 -26.66 -2.77 -0.59
N ASP A 366 -26.62 -1.47 -0.25
CA ASP A 366 -27.84 -0.71 0.02
C ASP A 366 -28.55 -0.39 -1.29
N VAL A 367 -29.58 -1.18 -1.64
CA VAL A 367 -30.33 -0.99 -2.90
C VAL A 367 -31.60 -0.18 -2.69
N ASN A 368 -31.86 0.28 -1.47
CA ASN A 368 -33.11 0.92 -1.08
C ASN A 368 -32.92 2.38 -0.60
N GLY A 369 -31.72 2.72 -0.11
CA GLY A 369 -31.26 4.03 0.31
C GLY A 369 -31.46 4.32 1.80
N ASP A 370 -31.48 3.29 2.67
CA ASP A 370 -31.68 3.43 4.12
C ASP A 370 -30.40 3.35 4.96
N GLY A 371 -29.23 3.36 4.30
CA GLY A 371 -27.92 3.30 4.91
C GLY A 371 -27.50 1.90 5.36
N LYS A 372 -28.16 0.84 4.89
CA LYS A 372 -27.83 -0.55 5.24
C LYS A 372 -27.72 -1.43 4.02
N ALA A 373 -26.72 -2.29 4.00
CA ALA A 373 -26.52 -3.24 2.93
C ALA A 373 -27.58 -4.36 2.95
N ASP A 374 -28.45 -4.39 1.95
CA ASP A 374 -29.46 -5.42 1.74
C ASP A 374 -28.82 -6.71 1.21
N GLN A 375 -29.37 -7.87 1.58
CA GLN A 375 -28.90 -9.16 1.06
C GLN A 375 -29.54 -9.46 -0.29
N ILE A 376 -28.72 -9.75 -1.30
CA ILE A 376 -29.16 -10.03 -2.66
C ILE A 376 -28.69 -11.43 -3.06
N LEU A 377 -29.64 -12.32 -3.35
CA LEU A 377 -29.40 -13.70 -3.79
C LEU A 377 -29.66 -13.85 -5.29
N TRP A 378 -28.73 -14.49 -6.01
CA TRP A 378 -28.95 -14.99 -7.36
C TRP A 378 -28.43 -16.43 -7.52
N ASP A 379 -29.14 -17.23 -8.31
CA ASP A 379 -28.66 -18.54 -8.80
C ASP A 379 -29.24 -18.78 -10.20
N PRO A 380 -28.45 -19.21 -11.19
CA PRO A 380 -28.92 -19.44 -12.56
C PRO A 380 -29.98 -20.56 -12.68
N ASN A 381 -30.18 -21.38 -11.65
CA ASN A 381 -31.12 -22.51 -11.64
C ASN A 381 -32.30 -22.32 -10.66
N LEU A 382 -32.35 -21.22 -9.90
CA LEU A 382 -33.45 -20.91 -8.98
C LEU A 382 -34.23 -19.68 -9.47
N ASN A 383 -35.54 -19.62 -9.17
CA ASN A 383 -36.38 -18.44 -9.41
C ASN A 383 -36.27 -17.89 -10.85
N ALA A 384 -36.18 -18.77 -11.84
CA ALA A 384 -35.94 -18.43 -13.25
C ALA A 384 -34.66 -17.59 -13.55
N GLY A 385 -33.74 -17.47 -12.61
CA GLY A 385 -32.56 -16.61 -12.72
C GLY A 385 -32.78 -15.15 -12.30
N HIS A 386 -33.88 -14.85 -11.59
CA HIS A 386 -34.15 -13.54 -10.98
C HIS A 386 -33.13 -13.27 -9.85
N THR A 387 -32.86 -11.99 -9.57
CA THR A 387 -32.20 -11.60 -8.31
C THR A 387 -33.27 -11.39 -7.25
N ARG A 388 -33.01 -11.84 -6.02
CA ARG A 388 -33.97 -11.76 -4.90
C ARG A 388 -33.35 -10.96 -3.76
N VAL A 389 -33.95 -9.81 -3.45
CA VAL A 389 -33.48 -8.86 -2.44
C VAL A 389 -34.23 -9.10 -1.12
N TYR A 390 -33.51 -9.12 -0.01
CA TYR A 390 -34.03 -9.18 1.34
C TYR A 390 -33.51 -7.96 2.09
N LEU A 391 -34.41 -7.01 2.35
CA LEU A 391 -34.02 -5.72 2.94
C LEU A 391 -33.41 -5.89 4.34
N ALA A 392 -32.37 -5.11 4.64
CA ALA A 392 -31.72 -5.12 5.94
C ALA A 392 -32.66 -4.65 7.07
N THR A 393 -32.28 -4.98 8.31
CA THR A 393 -33.03 -4.62 9.52
C THR A 393 -32.08 -4.15 10.61
N THR A 394 -32.57 -3.35 11.55
CA THR A 394 -31.81 -2.61 12.60
C THR A 394 -31.07 -3.48 13.64
N GLY A 395 -30.80 -4.75 13.34
CA GLY A 395 -30.02 -5.66 14.17
C GLY A 395 -29.18 -6.65 13.36
N GLY A 396 -28.82 -6.32 12.12
CA GLY A 396 -27.97 -7.15 11.25
C GLY A 396 -28.60 -8.45 10.75
N ASN A 397 -29.93 -8.48 10.62
CA ASN A 397 -30.65 -9.53 9.90
C ASN A 397 -31.37 -8.91 8.70
N PHE A 398 -31.91 -9.74 7.82
CA PHE A 398 -32.69 -9.32 6.66
C PHE A 398 -34.15 -9.75 6.78
N SER A 399 -35.04 -9.01 6.11
CA SER A 399 -36.47 -9.26 5.98
C SER A 399 -36.78 -10.70 5.58
N SER A 400 -37.82 -11.31 6.17
CA SER A 400 -38.33 -12.60 5.72
C SER A 400 -39.15 -12.51 4.43
N THR A 401 -39.68 -11.33 4.12
CA THR A 401 -40.35 -11.02 2.85
C THR A 401 -39.31 -10.63 1.82
N VAL A 402 -39.36 -11.28 0.66
CA VAL A 402 -38.47 -11.02 -0.47
C VAL A 402 -39.04 -9.97 -1.40
N VAL A 403 -38.17 -9.18 -2.01
CA VAL A 403 -38.44 -8.40 -3.21
C VAL A 403 -37.89 -9.20 -4.39
N ASP A 404 -38.78 -9.71 -5.25
CA ASP A 404 -38.40 -10.50 -6.42
C ASP A 404 -38.18 -9.57 -7.61
N ASN A 405 -36.97 -9.62 -8.21
CA ASN A 405 -36.59 -8.70 -9.27
C ASN A 405 -36.32 -9.43 -10.60
N PRO A 406 -37.27 -9.40 -11.56
CA PRO A 406 -37.13 -10.02 -12.87
C PRO A 406 -36.27 -9.21 -13.85
N GLU A 407 -36.03 -7.92 -13.61
CA GLU A 407 -35.23 -7.05 -14.50
C GLU A 407 -33.80 -7.59 -14.64
N GLY A 408 -33.32 -7.79 -15.87
CA GLY A 408 -31.96 -8.32 -16.08
C GLY A 408 -31.75 -9.77 -15.60
N THR A 409 -32.82 -10.54 -15.45
CA THR A 409 -32.80 -12.00 -15.19
C THR A 409 -31.84 -12.76 -16.11
N SER A 410 -31.17 -13.78 -15.57
CA SER A 410 -30.38 -14.70 -16.38
C SER A 410 -30.18 -16.08 -15.73
N ALA A 411 -30.36 -17.12 -16.54
CA ALA A 411 -29.95 -18.49 -16.25
C ALA A 411 -28.54 -18.83 -16.77
N GLY A 412 -27.81 -17.84 -17.32
CA GLY A 412 -26.46 -18.03 -17.84
C GLY A 412 -25.45 -18.20 -16.71
N LYS A 413 -24.81 -19.37 -16.60
CA LYS A 413 -23.83 -19.70 -15.53
C LYS A 413 -22.57 -18.82 -15.50
N THR A 414 -22.31 -18.07 -16.58
CA THR A 414 -21.21 -17.10 -16.73
C THR A 414 -21.65 -15.65 -16.51
N THR A 415 -22.91 -15.43 -16.09
CA THR A 415 -23.40 -14.08 -15.75
C THR A 415 -22.75 -13.63 -14.45
N VAL A 416 -22.34 -12.37 -14.43
CA VAL A 416 -21.83 -11.69 -13.25
C VAL A 416 -22.77 -10.52 -12.95
N PHE A 417 -23.14 -10.41 -11.68
CA PHE A 417 -23.82 -9.24 -11.14
C PHE A 417 -22.89 -8.47 -10.22
N HIS A 418 -22.96 -7.15 -10.30
CA HIS A 418 -22.38 -6.22 -9.32
C HIS A 418 -23.47 -5.26 -8.87
N PHE A 419 -23.29 -4.70 -7.68
CA PHE A 419 -24.19 -3.72 -7.10
C PHE A 419 -23.35 -2.57 -6.58
N ALA A 420 -23.55 -1.36 -7.13
CA ALA A 420 -22.79 -0.17 -6.80
C ALA A 420 -23.57 1.07 -7.24
N ASP A 421 -23.49 2.16 -6.48
CA ASP A 421 -24.16 3.41 -6.84
C ASP A 421 -23.40 4.08 -7.97
N VAL A 422 -23.86 3.90 -9.21
CA VAL A 422 -23.19 4.50 -10.39
C VAL A 422 -23.82 5.84 -10.76
N ASN A 423 -24.99 6.18 -10.22
CA ASN A 423 -25.69 7.41 -10.55
C ASN A 423 -25.47 8.54 -9.52
N GLY A 424 -25.08 8.20 -8.28
CA GLY A 424 -24.83 9.11 -7.16
C GLY A 424 -26.08 9.45 -6.34
N ASP A 425 -27.13 8.62 -6.37
CA ASP A 425 -28.40 8.84 -5.63
C ASP A 425 -28.49 8.14 -4.27
N GLY A 426 -27.38 7.53 -3.81
CA GLY A 426 -27.27 6.83 -2.54
C GLY A 426 -27.79 5.40 -2.57
N LYS A 427 -28.09 4.82 -3.75
CA LYS A 427 -28.51 3.41 -3.88
C LYS A 427 -27.61 2.64 -4.84
N ALA A 428 -27.27 1.42 -4.46
CA ALA A 428 -26.52 0.50 -5.28
C ALA A 428 -27.33 0.00 -6.49
N ASP A 429 -26.99 0.48 -7.68
CA ASP A 429 -27.60 0.05 -8.94
C ASP A 429 -27.20 -1.38 -9.31
N LYS A 430 -28.08 -2.11 -10.00
CA LYS A 430 -27.82 -3.47 -10.46
C LYS A 430 -27.09 -3.46 -11.79
N ILE A 431 -25.88 -4.02 -11.81
CA ILE A 431 -25.02 -4.05 -12.99
C ILE A 431 -24.84 -5.50 -13.45
N TYR A 432 -25.30 -5.77 -14.66
CA TYR A 432 -25.24 -7.07 -15.33
C TYR A 432 -24.08 -7.12 -16.33
N TRP A 433 -23.35 -8.23 -16.37
CA TRP A 433 -22.46 -8.57 -17.48
C TRP A 433 -22.47 -10.07 -17.80
N ASN A 434 -22.34 -10.41 -19.08
CA ASN A 434 -22.05 -11.76 -19.56
C ASN A 434 -21.32 -11.69 -20.91
N SER A 435 -20.16 -12.35 -21.03
CA SER A 435 -19.29 -12.28 -22.21
C SER A 435 -19.94 -12.73 -23.53
N THR A 436 -21.03 -13.52 -23.49
CA THR A 436 -21.73 -14.03 -24.69
C THR A 436 -23.06 -13.34 -24.97
N PHE A 437 -23.45 -12.34 -24.17
CA PHE A 437 -24.72 -11.62 -24.30
C PHE A 437 -24.48 -10.13 -24.63
N ASP A 438 -25.37 -9.53 -25.44
CA ASP A 438 -25.35 -8.09 -25.78
C ASP A 438 -23.94 -7.56 -26.18
N SER A 439 -23.20 -8.36 -26.96
CA SER A 439 -21.81 -8.09 -27.36
C SER A 439 -20.84 -7.79 -26.19
N GLY A 440 -21.10 -8.36 -25.02
CA GLY A 440 -20.25 -8.20 -23.83
C GLY A 440 -20.38 -6.85 -23.13
N LYS A 441 -21.42 -6.06 -23.43
CA LYS A 441 -21.69 -4.79 -22.74
C LYS A 441 -22.08 -5.01 -21.27
N THR A 442 -21.73 -4.04 -20.44
CA THR A 442 -22.34 -3.87 -19.11
C THR A 442 -23.73 -3.25 -19.26
N ARG A 443 -24.71 -3.80 -18.55
CA ARG A 443 -26.11 -3.33 -18.54
C ARG A 443 -26.48 -2.88 -17.14
N VAL A 444 -26.81 -1.61 -16.96
CA VAL A 444 -27.17 -1.00 -15.68
C VAL A 444 -28.70 -0.92 -15.58
N TYR A 445 -29.23 -1.33 -14.42
CA TYR A 445 -30.63 -1.21 -14.04
C TYR A 445 -30.65 -0.38 -12.76
N LEU A 446 -31.11 0.87 -12.87
CA LEU A 446 -31.03 1.82 -11.75
C LEU A 446 -31.91 1.36 -10.59
N ALA A 447 -31.42 1.53 -9.36
CA ALA A 447 -32.14 1.20 -8.15
C ALA A 447 -33.37 2.10 -7.96
N THR A 448 -34.38 1.58 -7.26
CA THR A 448 -35.64 2.27 -6.96
C THR A 448 -36.06 1.99 -5.52
N SER A 449 -36.94 2.83 -4.98
CA SER A 449 -37.39 2.74 -3.59
C SER A 449 -37.86 1.33 -3.20
N GLY A 450 -37.39 0.82 -2.07
CA GLY A 450 -37.78 -0.49 -1.54
C GLY A 450 -37.09 -1.68 -2.22
N GLY A 451 -35.90 -1.51 -2.79
CA GLY A 451 -35.03 -2.59 -3.27
C GLY A 451 -35.47 -3.24 -4.58
N ASN A 452 -36.19 -2.51 -5.43
CA ASN A 452 -36.48 -2.90 -6.81
C ASN A 452 -35.53 -2.19 -7.77
N PHE A 453 -35.39 -2.70 -9.01
CA PHE A 453 -34.62 -2.06 -10.07
C PHE A 453 -35.52 -1.63 -11.23
N SER A 454 -35.15 -0.56 -11.92
CA SER A 454 -35.85 -0.04 -13.08
C SER A 454 -35.83 -1.01 -14.26
N GLY A 455 -36.98 -1.22 -14.89
CA GLY A 455 -37.08 -1.95 -16.16
C GLY A 455 -36.44 -1.22 -17.35
N MET A 456 -36.12 0.07 -17.21
CA MET A 456 -35.35 0.81 -18.20
C MET A 456 -33.86 0.52 -18.01
N VAL A 457 -33.29 -0.23 -18.96
CA VAL A 457 -31.88 -0.62 -18.95
C VAL A 457 -31.01 0.39 -19.69
N VAL A 458 -29.92 0.80 -19.06
CA VAL A 458 -28.85 1.60 -19.69
C VAL A 458 -27.74 0.64 -20.13
N ASN A 459 -27.32 0.74 -21.39
CA ASN A 459 -26.21 -0.07 -21.91
C ASN A 459 -25.39 0.72 -22.94
N GLY A 460 -24.07 0.68 -22.79
CA GLY A 460 -23.12 1.33 -23.68
C GLY A 460 -22.05 0.34 -24.15
N SER A 461 -21.41 0.63 -25.28
CA SER A 461 -20.25 -0.13 -25.76
C SER A 461 -18.97 0.15 -24.96
N GLU A 462 -18.94 1.23 -24.18
CA GLU A 462 -17.75 1.68 -23.48
C GLU A 462 -17.39 0.72 -22.34
N GLY A 463 -16.17 0.16 -22.40
CA GLY A 463 -15.75 -0.92 -21.52
C GLY A 463 -16.50 -2.25 -21.70
N ALA A 464 -17.09 -2.51 -22.87
CA ALA A 464 -17.63 -3.83 -23.19
C ALA A 464 -16.49 -4.86 -23.37
N SER A 465 -16.73 -6.11 -22.95
CA SER A 465 -15.82 -7.23 -23.20
C SER A 465 -16.57 -8.53 -23.48
N THR A 466 -16.26 -9.17 -24.61
CA THR A 466 -16.68 -10.53 -24.95
C THR A 466 -15.69 -11.60 -24.46
N THR A 467 -14.63 -11.21 -23.75
CA THR A 467 -13.61 -12.14 -23.25
C THR A 467 -14.09 -12.80 -21.96
N ALA A 468 -14.30 -14.11 -21.99
CA ALA A 468 -14.66 -14.89 -20.80
C ALA A 468 -13.57 -14.75 -19.72
N GLY A 469 -13.97 -14.58 -18.46
CA GLY A 469 -13.06 -14.34 -17.34
C GLY A 469 -12.61 -12.88 -17.18
N THR A 470 -13.12 -11.93 -17.99
CA THR A 470 -12.96 -10.49 -17.70
C THR A 470 -13.51 -10.18 -16.32
N THR A 471 -12.71 -9.54 -15.47
CA THR A 471 -13.14 -9.08 -14.14
C THR A 471 -13.55 -7.63 -14.22
N PHE A 472 -14.69 -7.30 -13.61
CA PHE A 472 -15.16 -5.94 -13.42
C PHE A 472 -15.11 -5.58 -11.94
N TYR A 473 -14.84 -4.31 -11.66
CA TYR A 473 -14.87 -3.71 -10.34
C TYR A 473 -15.62 -2.39 -10.42
N TYR A 474 -16.27 -2.00 -9.33
CA TYR A 474 -17.01 -0.76 -9.22
C TYR A 474 -16.67 -0.09 -7.90
N ALA A 475 -16.10 1.11 -7.96
CA ALA A 475 -15.70 1.90 -6.80
C ALA A 475 -15.41 3.34 -7.25
N ASP A 476 -15.68 4.33 -6.41
CA ASP A 476 -15.37 5.74 -6.71
C ASP A 476 -13.87 5.97 -6.64
N VAL A 477 -13.15 6.00 -7.77
CA VAL A 477 -11.70 6.21 -7.78
C VAL A 477 -11.33 7.69 -7.92
N ASN A 478 -12.30 8.55 -8.25
CA ASN A 478 -12.06 9.97 -8.55
C ASN A 478 -12.49 10.91 -7.39
N GLY A 479 -13.44 10.47 -6.57
CA GLY A 479 -14.01 11.17 -5.42
C GLY A 479 -15.23 12.04 -5.75
N ASP A 480 -16.05 11.68 -6.77
CA ASP A 480 -17.27 12.41 -7.15
C ASP A 480 -18.57 11.84 -6.55
N GLY A 481 -18.47 10.78 -5.74
CA GLY A 481 -19.59 10.13 -5.08
C GLY A 481 -20.27 9.05 -5.93
N LYS A 482 -19.69 8.65 -7.07
CA LYS A 482 -20.22 7.59 -7.95
C LYS A 482 -19.21 6.47 -8.12
N ALA A 483 -19.69 5.24 -8.22
CA ALA A 483 -18.86 4.09 -8.50
C ALA A 483 -18.40 4.08 -9.98
N ASP A 484 -17.12 4.36 -10.19
CA ASP A 484 -16.45 4.21 -11.48
C ASP A 484 -16.28 2.73 -11.84
N LYS A 485 -16.22 2.43 -13.14
CA LYS A 485 -16.05 1.06 -13.66
C LYS A 485 -14.60 0.77 -14.00
N MET A 486 -14.06 -0.30 -13.44
CA MET A 486 -12.74 -0.84 -13.81
C MET A 486 -12.87 -2.22 -14.44
N LEU A 487 -12.12 -2.45 -15.53
CA LEU A 487 -12.09 -3.68 -16.31
C LEU A 487 -10.67 -4.24 -16.34
N TRP A 488 -10.50 -5.53 -16.04
CA TRP A 488 -9.22 -6.22 -16.21
C TRP A 488 -9.37 -7.63 -16.80
N HIS A 489 -8.39 -8.00 -17.63
CA HIS A 489 -8.17 -9.37 -18.08
C HIS A 489 -6.69 -9.53 -18.46
N PRO A 490 -5.99 -10.62 -18.09
CA PRO A 490 -4.55 -10.76 -18.29
C PRO A 490 -4.09 -10.71 -19.76
N SER A 491 -4.94 -11.11 -20.72
CA SER A 491 -4.62 -11.05 -22.15
C SER A 491 -5.07 -9.77 -22.88
N LEU A 492 -5.80 -8.87 -22.21
CA LEU A 492 -6.28 -7.61 -22.81
C LEU A 492 -5.41 -6.44 -22.37
N ASN A 493 -5.32 -5.39 -23.21
CA ASN A 493 -4.74 -4.09 -22.86
C ASN A 493 -3.34 -4.15 -22.22
N ALA A 494 -2.52 -5.14 -22.60
CA ALA A 494 -1.22 -5.45 -21.97
C ALA A 494 -1.29 -5.62 -20.43
N GLY A 495 -2.40 -6.16 -19.92
CA GLY A 495 -2.61 -6.41 -18.49
C GLY A 495 -2.97 -5.16 -17.67
N LYS A 496 -3.32 -4.04 -18.32
CA LYS A 496 -3.83 -2.83 -17.66
C LYS A 496 -5.24 -3.04 -17.11
N THR A 497 -5.52 -2.42 -15.95
CA THR A 497 -6.89 -2.13 -15.52
C THR A 497 -7.37 -0.93 -16.34
N MET A 498 -8.35 -1.13 -17.23
CA MET A 498 -8.99 -0.01 -17.93
C MET A 498 -10.02 0.62 -17.00
N VAL A 499 -10.07 1.95 -16.95
CA VAL A 499 -10.95 2.70 -16.04
C VAL A 499 -11.88 3.59 -16.83
N TYR A 500 -13.15 3.58 -16.46
CA TYR A 500 -14.24 4.34 -17.07
C TYR A 500 -15.01 5.04 -15.96
N LEU A 501 -14.94 6.37 -15.92
CA LEU A 501 -15.59 7.17 -14.89
C LEU A 501 -17.10 7.19 -15.10
N SER A 502 -17.89 7.24 -14.04
CA SER A 502 -19.35 7.25 -14.19
C SER A 502 -19.89 8.62 -14.62
N ASP A 503 -20.70 8.62 -15.67
CA ASP A 503 -21.35 9.85 -16.16
C ASP A 503 -22.56 10.26 -15.28
N GLY A 504 -23.02 9.37 -14.38
CA GLY A 504 -24.13 9.62 -13.45
C GLY A 504 -25.52 9.20 -13.96
N ASP A 505 -25.61 8.60 -15.14
CA ASP A 505 -26.85 8.09 -15.74
C ASP A 505 -26.81 6.57 -16.02
N GLY A 506 -25.79 5.87 -15.54
CA GLY A 506 -25.49 4.47 -15.86
C GLY A 506 -24.62 4.27 -17.11
N THR A 507 -24.20 5.34 -17.80
CA THR A 507 -23.11 5.31 -18.78
C THR A 507 -21.75 5.65 -18.14
N PHE A 508 -20.66 5.42 -18.88
CA PHE A 508 -19.30 5.62 -18.38
C PHE A 508 -18.38 6.18 -19.49
N THR A 509 -17.48 7.09 -19.10
CA THR A 509 -16.48 7.73 -19.97
C THR A 509 -15.06 7.23 -19.66
N ALA A 510 -14.31 6.77 -20.67
CA ALA A 510 -12.95 6.24 -20.46
C ALA A 510 -11.94 7.27 -19.90
N SER A 511 -11.26 6.92 -18.80
CA SER A 511 -10.13 7.69 -18.25
C SER A 511 -8.80 7.09 -18.69
N SER A 512 -8.11 7.77 -19.60
CA SER A 512 -6.77 7.40 -20.02
C SER A 512 -5.70 7.67 -18.95
N ALA A 513 -5.94 8.60 -18.01
CA ALA A 513 -5.01 8.90 -16.92
C ALA A 513 -4.94 7.73 -15.91
N PHE A 514 -6.09 7.26 -15.43
CA PHE A 514 -6.17 6.08 -14.56
C PHE A 514 -5.74 4.80 -15.30
N SER A 515 -6.18 4.59 -16.55
CA SER A 515 -5.84 3.40 -17.33
C SER A 515 -4.35 3.26 -17.65
N ASN A 516 -3.58 4.36 -17.60
CA ASN A 516 -2.13 4.36 -17.84
C ASN A 516 -1.29 4.50 -16.56
N SER A 517 -1.88 4.37 -15.37
CA SER A 517 -1.19 4.48 -14.08
C SER A 517 -1.39 3.27 -13.15
N GLY A 518 -0.57 3.21 -12.10
CA GLY A 518 -0.50 2.08 -11.17
C GLY A 518 -0.02 0.75 -11.79
N ALA A 519 -0.34 -0.36 -11.13
CA ALA A 519 0.06 -1.70 -11.58
C ALA A 519 -0.60 -2.15 -12.89
N THR A 520 0.14 -2.95 -13.66
CA THR A 520 -0.36 -3.80 -14.74
C THR A 520 0.12 -5.24 -14.51
N SER A 521 -0.57 -6.23 -15.06
CA SER A 521 -0.11 -7.62 -15.05
C SER A 521 -0.80 -8.47 -16.09
N VAL A 522 -0.01 -9.29 -16.77
CA VAL A 522 -0.46 -10.32 -17.74
C VAL A 522 -0.58 -11.72 -17.11
N SER A 523 -0.39 -11.84 -15.79
CA SER A 523 -0.55 -13.13 -15.09
C SER A 523 -1.98 -13.34 -14.62
N ALA A 524 -2.53 -14.52 -14.88
CA ALA A 524 -3.81 -14.97 -14.34
C ALA A 524 -3.80 -15.17 -12.80
N SER A 525 -2.63 -15.21 -12.15
CA SER A 525 -2.49 -15.22 -10.67
C SER A 525 -2.71 -13.85 -10.01
N THR A 526 -3.01 -12.81 -10.80
CA THR A 526 -3.15 -11.44 -10.29
C THR A 526 -4.56 -11.21 -9.77
N THR A 527 -4.67 -10.55 -8.61
CA THR A 527 -5.91 -9.94 -8.17
C THR A 527 -5.71 -8.45 -7.95
N PHE A 528 -6.64 -7.66 -8.48
CA PHE A 528 -6.78 -6.25 -8.16
C PHE A 528 -7.93 -6.06 -7.16
N TYR A 529 -7.82 -5.04 -6.33
CA TYR A 529 -8.89 -4.55 -5.46
C TYR A 529 -8.93 -3.02 -5.56
N PHE A 530 -10.08 -2.44 -5.25
CA PHE A 530 -10.29 -0.99 -5.24
C PHE A 530 -11.06 -0.63 -3.97
N ALA A 531 -10.42 0.11 -3.07
CA ALA A 531 -10.99 0.52 -1.77
C ALA A 531 -10.17 1.69 -1.21
N ASP A 532 -10.81 2.62 -0.51
CA ASP A 532 -10.11 3.75 0.11
C ASP A 532 -9.35 3.28 1.35
N ILE A 533 -8.05 3.02 1.23
CA ILE A 533 -7.23 2.53 2.34
C ILE A 533 -6.46 3.66 3.03
N ASN A 534 -6.73 4.92 2.66
CA ASN A 534 -6.00 6.09 3.16
C ASN A 534 -6.91 7.14 3.82
N GLY A 535 -8.21 7.13 3.50
CA GLY A 535 -9.26 7.97 4.04
C GLY A 535 -9.46 9.30 3.31
N ASP A 536 -9.07 9.41 2.03
CA ASP A 536 -9.25 10.65 1.24
C ASP A 536 -10.55 10.72 0.43
N GLY A 537 -11.41 9.70 0.56
CA GLY A 537 -12.66 9.55 -0.15
C GLY A 537 -12.51 8.95 -1.55
N ARG A 538 -11.34 8.40 -1.91
CA ARG A 538 -11.10 7.74 -3.20
C ARG A 538 -10.69 6.29 -3.01
N ALA A 539 -11.29 5.41 -3.80
CA ALA A 539 -10.88 4.02 -3.87
C ALA A 539 -9.47 3.89 -4.47
N ASP A 540 -8.52 3.43 -3.67
CA ASP A 540 -7.15 3.18 -4.07
C ASP A 540 -7.01 1.86 -4.82
N LYS A 541 -6.07 1.80 -5.76
CA LYS A 541 -5.80 0.59 -6.53
C LYS A 541 -4.81 -0.29 -5.79
N ILE A 542 -5.25 -1.50 -5.44
CA ILE A 542 -4.47 -2.47 -4.68
C ILE A 542 -4.17 -3.68 -5.56
N TYR A 543 -2.95 -4.19 -5.48
CA TYR A 543 -2.44 -5.26 -6.33
C TYR A 543 -1.82 -6.38 -5.50
N TRP A 544 -2.22 -7.62 -5.79
CA TRP A 544 -1.64 -8.82 -5.21
C TRP A 544 -1.35 -9.90 -6.25
N ARG A 545 -0.28 -10.66 -5.99
CA ARG A 545 0.08 -11.91 -6.64
C ARG A 545 0.79 -12.83 -5.63
N PRO A 546 0.37 -14.10 -5.48
CA PRO A 546 1.02 -15.04 -4.55
C PRO A 546 2.47 -15.36 -4.94
N ASP A 547 2.79 -15.33 -6.25
CA ASP A 547 4.08 -15.74 -6.78
C ASP A 547 5.17 -14.65 -6.75
N LEU A 548 4.86 -13.46 -6.22
CA LEU A 548 5.87 -12.43 -5.94
C LEU A 548 6.57 -12.65 -4.60
N TYR A 549 7.68 -11.95 -4.37
CA TYR A 549 8.40 -12.00 -3.08
C TYR A 549 7.46 -11.66 -1.90
N LEU A 550 7.32 -12.62 -0.98
CA LEU A 550 6.35 -12.68 0.14
C LEU A 550 4.87 -12.59 -0.29
N GLY A 551 4.57 -12.50 -1.58
CA GLY A 551 3.27 -12.10 -2.10
C GLY A 551 2.81 -10.79 -1.46
N LYS A 552 3.73 -9.82 -1.41
CA LYS A 552 3.51 -8.49 -0.86
C LYS A 552 2.44 -7.74 -1.63
N ILE A 553 1.55 -7.06 -0.90
CA ILE A 553 0.58 -6.14 -1.48
C ILE A 553 1.31 -4.91 -2.02
N LYS A 554 0.89 -4.42 -3.19
CA LYS A 554 1.28 -3.10 -3.69
C LYS A 554 0.04 -2.21 -3.71
N ALA A 555 0.05 -1.12 -2.95
CA ALA A 555 -0.96 -0.07 -3.03
C ALA A 555 -0.52 1.02 -4.01
N TYR A 556 -1.49 1.66 -4.65
CA TYR A 556 -1.32 2.83 -5.49
C TYR A 556 -2.47 3.79 -5.18
N TYR A 557 -2.14 4.94 -4.59
CA TYR A 557 -3.15 5.89 -4.12
C TYR A 557 -3.80 6.63 -5.28
N SER A 558 -5.12 6.78 -5.22
CA SER A 558 -5.86 7.57 -6.19
C SER A 558 -5.60 9.07 -5.97
N THR A 559 -5.39 9.82 -7.04
CA THR A 559 -5.03 11.24 -6.94
C THR A 559 -6.08 12.15 -7.59
N THR A 560 -6.09 13.42 -7.17
CA THR A 560 -6.83 14.50 -7.85
C THR A 560 -6.38 14.76 -9.30
N GLY A 561 -5.25 14.16 -9.73
CA GLY A 561 -4.83 14.12 -11.13
C GLY A 561 -5.48 13.00 -11.96
N ASN A 562 -6.41 12.25 -11.37
CA ASN A 562 -7.01 11.03 -11.93
C ASN A 562 -5.96 9.98 -12.31
N THR A 563 -4.98 9.75 -11.42
CA THR A 563 -3.94 8.72 -11.54
C THR A 563 -3.88 7.83 -10.30
N PHE A 564 -3.31 6.64 -10.46
CA PHE A 564 -2.90 5.77 -9.35
C PHE A 564 -1.39 5.89 -9.11
N ASP A 565 -1.00 6.56 -8.02
CA ASP A 565 0.38 6.90 -7.69
C ASP A 565 0.99 5.90 -6.69
N GLY A 566 2.17 5.38 -7.00
CA GLY A 566 2.83 4.33 -6.20
C GLY A 566 3.93 3.62 -7.00
N PRO A 567 4.30 2.37 -6.63
CA PRO A 567 3.72 1.53 -5.58
C PRO A 567 4.15 1.93 -4.16
N ILE A 568 3.32 1.57 -3.18
CA ILE A 568 3.75 1.33 -1.80
C ILE A 568 3.72 -0.19 -1.57
N TYR A 569 4.87 -0.78 -1.24
CA TYR A 569 5.03 -2.19 -0.92
C TYR A 569 4.74 -2.43 0.57
N SER A 570 3.54 -2.96 0.88
CA SER A 570 3.19 -3.31 2.25
C SER A 570 3.97 -4.55 2.73
N LEU A 571 4.45 -4.48 3.97
CA LEU A 571 5.07 -5.60 4.69
C LEU A 571 4.09 -6.33 5.63
N ARG A 572 2.84 -5.86 5.74
CA ARG A 572 1.75 -6.46 6.51
C ARG A 572 0.78 -7.21 5.60
N GLY A 573 0.05 -8.18 6.16
CA GLY A 573 -0.91 -9.02 5.44
C GLY A 573 -0.36 -9.80 4.24
N THR A 574 0.96 -9.93 4.06
CA THR A 574 1.56 -10.57 2.89
C THR A 574 1.23 -12.07 2.80
N SER A 575 0.99 -12.60 1.60
CA SER A 575 0.79 -14.05 1.40
C SER A 575 1.23 -14.59 0.05
N GLN A 576 1.93 -15.73 0.09
CA GLN A 576 2.31 -16.52 -1.10
C GLN A 576 1.36 -17.70 -1.40
N SER A 577 0.30 -17.87 -0.61
CA SER A 577 -0.70 -18.91 -0.87
C SER A 577 -1.71 -18.43 -1.90
N ALA A 578 -1.90 -19.20 -2.99
CA ALA A 578 -2.94 -18.94 -3.98
C ALA A 578 -4.38 -19.18 -3.45
N ASN A 579 -4.52 -19.74 -2.25
CA ASN A 579 -5.80 -19.92 -1.56
C ASN A 579 -6.21 -18.69 -0.73
N THR A 580 -5.31 -17.71 -0.57
CA THR A 580 -5.58 -16.52 0.22
C THR A 580 -6.54 -15.59 -0.52
N ASN A 581 -7.60 -15.20 0.18
CA ASN A 581 -8.51 -14.14 -0.21
C ASN A 581 -8.19 -12.90 0.63
N PHE A 582 -8.08 -11.75 -0.03
CA PHE A 582 -8.10 -10.45 0.62
C PHE A 582 -9.44 -9.77 0.42
N TYR A 583 -9.86 -9.04 1.44
CA TYR A 583 -10.99 -8.12 1.41
C TYR A 583 -10.51 -6.78 1.97
N TYR A 584 -11.14 -5.70 1.53
CA TYR A 584 -10.84 -4.35 1.99
C TYR A 584 -12.18 -3.71 2.38
N ALA A 585 -12.31 -3.40 3.67
CA ALA A 585 -13.58 -3.05 4.29
C ALA A 585 -13.32 -2.21 5.54
N ASP A 586 -14.08 -1.14 5.75
CA ASP A 586 -13.99 -0.37 7.00
C ASP A 586 -14.68 -1.14 8.11
N ILE A 587 -13.94 -2.01 8.79
CA ILE A 587 -14.48 -2.84 9.89
C ILE A 587 -14.30 -2.14 11.24
N THR A 588 -13.53 -1.05 11.31
CA THR A 588 -13.35 -0.25 12.53
C THR A 588 -14.38 0.88 12.66
N GLY A 589 -14.86 1.42 11.54
CA GLY A 589 -15.69 2.61 11.44
C GLY A 589 -14.87 3.91 11.44
N ASP A 590 -13.61 3.86 10.98
CA ASP A 590 -12.69 5.02 10.98
C ASP A 590 -12.64 5.79 9.65
N GLY A 591 -13.39 5.33 8.65
CA GLY A 591 -13.44 5.87 7.29
C GLY A 591 -12.43 5.25 6.33
N LYS A 592 -11.66 4.23 6.75
CA LYS A 592 -10.64 3.57 5.92
C LYS A 592 -10.91 2.09 5.76
N ALA A 593 -10.61 1.56 4.58
CA ALA A 593 -10.75 0.15 4.28
C ALA A 593 -9.59 -0.66 4.88
N ASP A 594 -9.87 -1.36 5.97
CA ASP A 594 -8.94 -2.29 6.61
C ASP A 594 -8.65 -3.51 5.72
N GLN A 595 -7.43 -4.05 5.80
CA GLN A 595 -7.09 -5.28 5.11
C GLN A 595 -7.55 -6.49 5.91
N ILE A 596 -8.49 -7.27 5.38
CA ILE A 596 -8.83 -8.61 5.90
C ILE A 596 -8.16 -9.67 5.04
N ARG A 597 -7.47 -10.61 5.69
CA ARG A 597 -6.86 -11.79 5.08
C ARG A 597 -7.54 -13.06 5.60
N TRP A 598 -8.00 -13.91 4.69
CA TRP A 598 -8.44 -15.27 5.00
C TRP A 598 -7.79 -16.28 4.06
N ASP A 599 -7.43 -17.44 4.59
CA ASP A 599 -6.98 -18.60 3.82
C ASP A 599 -7.51 -19.85 4.51
N TYR A 600 -8.26 -20.69 3.80
CA TYR A 600 -8.88 -21.88 4.38
C TYR A 600 -7.87 -22.95 4.83
N ALA A 601 -6.64 -22.91 4.29
CA ALA A 601 -5.58 -23.87 4.58
C ALA A 601 -4.57 -23.38 5.63
N GLU A 602 -4.59 -22.10 6.02
CA GLU A 602 -3.74 -21.53 7.06
C GLU A 602 -4.52 -21.15 8.31
N ASN A 603 -3.82 -20.92 9.44
CA ASN A 603 -4.36 -20.27 10.64
C ASN A 603 -5.68 -20.89 11.16
N GLU A 604 -5.90 -22.19 10.96
CA GLU A 604 -7.16 -22.89 11.26
C GLU A 604 -8.41 -22.29 10.58
N GLY A 605 -8.25 -21.56 9.47
CA GLY A 605 -9.32 -20.84 8.80
C GLY A 605 -9.78 -19.56 9.50
N ASN A 606 -9.02 -19.05 10.48
CA ASN A 606 -9.23 -17.76 11.12
C ASN A 606 -9.02 -16.60 10.13
N LEU A 607 -9.65 -15.46 10.42
CA LEU A 607 -9.36 -14.20 9.73
C LEU A 607 -8.18 -13.49 10.41
N ARG A 608 -7.38 -12.77 9.61
CA ARG A 608 -6.36 -11.83 10.10
C ARG A 608 -6.60 -10.46 9.50
N ASN A 609 -6.92 -9.52 10.37
CA ASN A 609 -7.28 -8.16 9.99
C ASN A 609 -6.11 -7.22 10.31
N TYR A 610 -5.87 -6.22 9.47
CA TYR A 610 -4.78 -5.25 9.63
C TYR A 610 -5.34 -3.87 9.31
N PHE A 611 -5.46 -3.01 10.32
CA PHE A 611 -6.13 -1.72 10.12
C PHE A 611 -5.36 -0.82 9.18
N ALA A 612 -6.07 -0.03 8.39
CA ALA A 612 -5.45 1.09 7.68
C ALA A 612 -4.81 2.09 8.67
N LYS A 613 -3.96 3.00 8.17
CA LYS A 613 -3.24 3.98 9.00
C LYS A 613 -3.39 5.40 8.50
#